data_AF-A0A958SUP0-F1
#
_entry.id   AF-A0A958SUP0-F1
#
_cell.length_a   1.000
_cell.length_b   1.000
_cell.length_c   1.000
_cell.angle_alpha   90.00
_cell.angle_beta   90.00
_cell.angle_gamma   90.00
#
_symmetry.space_group_name_H-M   'P 1'
#
loop_
_entity.id
_entity.type
_entity.pdbx_description
1 polymer ?
#
loop_
_entity_poly.entity_id
_entity_poly.type
_entity_poly.pdbx_seq_one_letter_code
_entity_poly.pdbx_strand_id
1 'polypeptide(L)'
;DTIGDTFTLQAVVDDTGDGSGVVTELNELNNAAEPLNVELILVPPITTLEPLTECDLGFNTALYDLTQNEQSLDWESVLSVEYYESLDDLSTGTHEILIPYNYQNISYPQTIYLKLTNSECYEIAQFDLLIEKCPPLVPQGFSPNDDGYNDWFNIQGLYDIFTNHKLLIYNRYGTLIFEGNNDKKWYGRANRGLNNLNKPLPVGTYYYVLYLNSPGYKPLAGWVYLNR
;
A
#
# COMPACT_ATOMS: atom_id res chain seq x y z
N ASP A 1 -16.73 31.76 27.40
CA ASP A 1 -16.04 30.85 28.33
C ASP A 1 -16.02 29.45 27.77
N THR A 2 -14.83 28.89 27.60
CA THR A 2 -14.63 27.47 27.32
C THR A 2 -14.26 26.82 28.65
N ILE A 3 -15.01 25.81 29.06
CA ILE A 3 -14.66 24.97 30.21
C ILE A 3 -13.43 24.15 29.82
N GLY A 4 -12.40 24.12 30.68
CA GLY A 4 -11.16 23.38 30.42
C GLY A 4 -11.34 21.87 30.57
N ASP A 5 -10.31 21.10 30.22
CA ASP A 5 -10.32 19.63 30.27
C ASP A 5 -10.43 19.07 31.70
N THR A 6 -10.07 19.88 32.69
CA THR A 6 -10.33 19.62 34.11
C THR A 6 -11.35 20.60 34.63
N PHE A 7 -12.44 20.07 35.20
CA PHE A 7 -13.48 20.90 35.80
C PHE A 7 -14.14 20.18 36.98
N THR A 8 -14.73 20.97 37.86
CA THR A 8 -15.49 20.46 38.99
C THR A 8 -16.97 20.58 38.67
N LEU A 9 -17.66 19.45 38.72
CA LEU A 9 -19.11 19.38 38.62
C LEU A 9 -19.70 19.40 40.03
N GLN A 10 -20.44 20.46 40.38
CA GLN A 10 -21.17 20.54 41.65
C GLN A 10 -22.66 20.68 41.35
N ALA A 11 -23.45 19.77 41.93
CA ALA A 11 -24.90 19.89 41.89
C ALA A 11 -25.38 20.66 43.13
N VAL A 12 -26.16 21.71 42.91
CA VAL A 12 -26.79 22.49 43.98
C VAL A 12 -28.29 22.49 43.71
N VAL A 13 -29.08 22.17 44.73
CA VAL A 13 -30.54 22.23 44.66
C VAL A 13 -30.99 23.65 44.96
N ASP A 14 -31.98 24.14 44.22
CA ASP A 14 -32.52 25.49 44.39
C ASP A 14 -31.44 26.59 44.27
N ASP A 15 -30.59 26.49 43.24
CA ASP A 15 -29.67 27.54 42.81
C ASP A 15 -30.05 27.98 41.39
N THR A 16 -30.16 29.30 41.18
CA THR A 16 -30.50 29.90 39.89
C THR A 16 -29.28 30.16 38.99
N GLY A 17 -28.09 29.75 39.42
CA GLY A 17 -26.84 29.85 38.67
C GLY A 17 -25.97 31.06 39.01
N ASP A 18 -26.42 31.91 39.94
CA ASP A 18 -25.66 33.01 40.52
C ASP A 18 -25.37 32.81 42.02
N GLY A 19 -25.70 31.63 42.56
CA GLY A 19 -25.58 31.29 43.98
C GLY A 19 -26.78 31.74 44.82
N SER A 20 -27.90 32.13 44.20
CA SER A 20 -29.15 32.48 44.89
C SER A 20 -30.26 31.46 44.63
N GLY A 21 -31.02 31.13 45.69
CA GLY A 21 -32.17 30.23 45.63
C GLY A 21 -33.52 30.92 45.54
N VAL A 22 -34.53 30.16 45.12
CA VAL A 22 -35.91 30.65 44.91
C VAL A 22 -36.79 30.35 46.12
N VAL A 23 -36.52 29.27 46.85
CA VAL A 23 -37.28 28.81 48.01
C VAL A 23 -36.48 29.08 49.28
N THR A 24 -37.10 29.75 50.27
CA THR A 24 -36.43 29.99 51.56
C THR A 24 -36.39 28.71 52.38
N GLU A 25 -35.20 28.29 52.76
CA GLU A 25 -34.95 27.07 53.53
C GLU A 25 -34.58 27.38 54.99
N LEU A 26 -34.65 26.37 55.86
CA LEU A 26 -34.20 26.51 57.25
C LEU A 26 -32.66 26.59 57.36
N ASN A 27 -31.95 26.09 56.36
CA ASN A 27 -30.48 26.10 56.29
C ASN A 27 -30.03 26.19 54.83
N GLU A 28 -29.65 27.37 54.38
CA GLU A 28 -29.25 27.66 52.98
C GLU A 28 -27.88 27.05 52.57
N LEU A 29 -27.22 26.29 53.46
CA LEU A 29 -25.87 25.79 53.24
C LEU A 29 -25.77 24.26 53.10
N ASN A 30 -26.90 23.54 53.06
CA ASN A 30 -26.92 22.08 53.03
C ASN A 30 -27.60 21.45 51.80
N ASN A 31 -27.79 22.24 50.75
CA ASN A 31 -28.43 21.86 49.48
C ASN A 31 -27.41 21.57 48.35
N ALA A 32 -26.11 21.67 48.64
CA ALA A 32 -25.04 21.34 47.71
C ALA A 32 -24.57 19.90 47.90
N ALA A 33 -24.44 19.17 46.79
CA ALA A 33 -23.73 17.90 46.76
C ALA A 33 -22.22 18.13 46.85
N GLU A 34 -21.50 17.09 47.27
CA GLU A 34 -20.04 17.08 47.20
C GLU A 34 -19.56 17.29 45.76
N PRO A 35 -18.55 18.15 45.53
CA PRO A 35 -18.07 18.41 44.18
C PRO A 35 -17.38 17.18 43.57
N LEU A 36 -17.75 16.85 42.33
CA LEU A 36 -17.12 15.79 41.55
C LEU A 36 -16.06 16.41 40.64
N ASN A 37 -14.80 16.02 40.81
CA ASN A 37 -13.75 16.39 39.87
C ASN A 37 -13.84 15.50 38.63
N VAL A 38 -14.01 16.14 37.47
CA VAL A 38 -14.06 15.49 36.16
C VAL A 38 -12.81 15.90 35.37
N GLU A 39 -12.17 14.91 34.78
CA GLU A 39 -11.04 15.10 33.87
C GLU A 39 -11.39 14.42 32.54
N LEU A 40 -11.42 15.21 31.46
CA LEU A 40 -11.60 14.71 30.11
C LEU A 40 -10.25 14.24 29.58
N ILE A 41 -10.16 12.97 29.21
CA ILE A 41 -8.97 12.42 28.58
C ILE A 41 -8.99 12.82 27.10
N LEU A 42 -7.98 13.57 26.67
CA LEU A 42 -7.78 13.89 25.26
C LEU A 42 -7.44 12.61 24.50
N VAL A 43 -8.07 12.43 23.33
CA VAL A 43 -7.67 11.34 22.42
C VAL A 43 -6.24 11.63 21.98
N PRO A 44 -5.28 10.71 22.21
CA PRO A 44 -3.91 10.92 21.77
C PRO A 44 -3.86 11.12 20.25
N PRO A 45 -2.96 12.01 19.76
CA PRO A 45 -2.81 12.22 18.33
C PRO A 45 -2.37 10.91 17.65
N ILE A 46 -2.80 10.71 16.40
CA ILE A 46 -2.39 9.55 15.61
C ILE A 46 -0.89 9.67 15.29
N THR A 47 -0.12 8.67 15.71
CA THR A 47 1.31 8.58 15.40
C THR A 47 1.51 8.16 13.95
N THR A 48 2.38 8.85 13.20
CA THR A 48 2.72 8.45 11.82
C THR A 48 4.04 7.68 11.81
N LEU A 49 4.02 6.46 11.27
CA LEU A 49 5.16 5.55 11.18
C LEU A 49 5.72 5.57 9.75
N GLU A 50 6.92 5.02 9.57
CA GLU A 50 7.58 4.99 8.26
C GLU A 50 6.78 4.17 7.24
N PRO A 51 6.67 4.61 5.98
CA PRO A 51 5.92 3.88 4.97
C PRO A 51 6.61 2.57 4.61
N LEU A 52 5.82 1.57 4.24
CA LEU A 52 6.33 0.33 3.66
C LEU A 52 6.32 0.45 2.13
N THR A 53 7.46 0.17 1.50
CA THR A 53 7.61 0.23 0.04
C THR A 53 7.90 -1.16 -0.50
N GLU A 54 7.07 -1.63 -1.43
CA GLU A 54 7.22 -2.96 -2.04
C GLU A 54 7.19 -2.90 -3.57
N CYS A 55 7.66 -3.99 -4.19
CA CYS A 55 7.65 -4.12 -5.64
C CYS A 55 6.22 -4.24 -6.21
N ASP A 56 5.93 -3.45 -7.25
CA ASP A 56 4.70 -3.61 -8.04
C ASP A 56 4.67 -5.02 -8.66
N LEU A 57 3.60 -5.76 -8.37
CA LEU A 57 3.27 -7.06 -8.95
C LEU A 57 2.33 -6.92 -10.15
N GLY A 58 2.00 -5.68 -10.53
CA GLY A 58 1.12 -5.34 -11.62
C GLY A 58 -0.09 -4.54 -11.14
N PHE A 59 -0.55 -3.60 -11.96
CA PHE A 59 -1.73 -2.77 -11.70
C PHE A 59 -1.67 -1.97 -10.39
N ASN A 60 -0.46 -1.60 -9.92
CA ASN A 60 -0.23 -0.95 -8.63
C ASN A 60 -0.70 -1.82 -7.46
N THR A 61 -0.34 -3.10 -7.48
CA THR A 61 -0.57 -4.03 -6.37
C THR A 61 0.74 -4.62 -5.88
N ALA A 62 0.88 -4.85 -4.58
CA ALA A 62 2.04 -5.47 -3.97
C ALA A 62 1.63 -6.29 -2.74
N LEU A 63 2.51 -7.20 -2.31
CA LEU A 63 2.36 -7.96 -1.07
C LEU A 63 3.26 -7.36 -0.01
N TYR A 64 2.69 -7.07 1.16
CA TYR A 64 3.35 -6.43 2.28
C TYR A 64 3.36 -7.33 3.51
N ASP A 65 4.46 -7.28 4.24
CA ASP A 65 4.52 -7.69 5.62
C ASP A 65 4.37 -6.46 6.51
N LEU A 66 3.13 -6.19 6.94
CA LEU A 66 2.78 -5.03 7.76
C LEU A 66 3.52 -5.00 9.10
N THR A 67 3.92 -6.18 9.62
CA THR A 67 4.62 -6.30 10.90
C THR A 67 6.03 -5.70 10.85
N GLN A 68 6.58 -5.45 9.66
CA GLN A 68 7.86 -4.73 9.52
C GLN A 68 7.81 -3.33 10.11
N ASN A 69 6.64 -2.70 10.14
CA ASN A 69 6.46 -1.36 10.70
C ASN A 69 6.64 -1.34 12.24
N GLU A 70 6.42 -2.49 12.89
CA GLU A 70 6.54 -2.63 14.35
C GLU A 70 7.97 -2.50 14.88
N GLN A 71 8.98 -2.56 14.01
CA GLN A 71 10.39 -2.37 14.39
C GLN A 71 10.64 -0.99 15.04
N SER A 72 9.77 -0.03 14.75
CA SER A 72 9.84 1.33 15.28
C SER A 72 9.07 1.53 16.60
N LEU A 73 8.34 0.51 17.07
CA LEU A 73 7.48 0.61 18.25
C LEU A 73 8.26 0.40 19.56
N ASP A 74 7.82 1.10 20.61
CA ASP A 74 8.29 0.87 21.97
C ASP A 74 7.53 -0.28 22.64
N TRP A 75 8.09 -1.48 22.48
CA TRP A 75 7.52 -2.72 23.01
C TRP A 75 7.46 -2.81 24.54
N GLU A 76 8.06 -1.87 25.30
CA GLU A 76 7.86 -1.82 26.75
C GLU A 76 6.45 -1.33 27.12
N SER A 77 5.80 -0.60 26.22
CA SER A 77 4.49 0.03 26.44
C SER A 77 3.33 -0.65 25.70
N VAL A 78 3.63 -1.45 24.68
CA VAL A 78 2.63 -2.08 23.80
C VAL A 78 2.40 -3.54 24.20
N LEU A 79 1.14 -3.88 24.48
CA LEU A 79 0.69 -5.25 24.81
C LEU A 79 0.24 -6.03 23.58
N SER A 80 -0.44 -5.38 22.63
CA SER A 80 -0.88 -6.01 21.38
C SER A 80 -1.04 -4.99 20.25
N VAL A 81 -0.93 -5.48 19.02
CA VAL A 81 -1.06 -4.72 17.78
C VAL A 81 -2.15 -5.35 16.93
N GLU A 82 -3.13 -4.55 16.52
CA GLU A 82 -4.19 -4.93 15.58
C GLU A 82 -4.13 -3.99 14.36
N TYR A 83 -4.42 -4.49 13.16
CA TYR A 83 -4.28 -3.75 11.90
C TYR A 83 -5.64 -3.57 11.19
N TYR A 84 -5.85 -2.37 10.63
CA TYR A 84 -7.11 -1.99 9.98
C TYR A 84 -6.88 -1.13 8.73
N GLU A 85 -7.82 -1.22 7.78
CA GLU A 85 -7.82 -0.42 6.55
C GLU A 85 -8.48 0.96 6.77
N SER A 86 -9.21 1.16 7.86
CA SER A 86 -9.90 2.41 8.18
C SER A 86 -9.94 2.70 9.69
N LEU A 87 -10.06 3.98 10.05
CA LEU A 87 -10.25 4.40 11.44
C LEU A 87 -11.61 3.97 12.01
N ASP A 88 -12.63 3.84 11.17
CA ASP A 88 -13.97 3.41 11.60
C ASP A 88 -13.94 1.94 12.06
N ASP A 89 -13.35 1.08 11.23
CA ASP A 89 -13.11 -0.33 11.54
C ASP A 89 -12.25 -0.51 12.80
N LEU A 90 -11.19 0.29 12.93
CA LEU A 90 -10.34 0.31 14.13
C LEU A 90 -11.15 0.67 15.39
N SER A 91 -11.95 1.74 15.31
CA SER A 91 -12.72 2.26 16.45
C SER A 91 -13.85 1.31 16.89
N THR A 92 -14.43 0.58 15.94
CA THR A 92 -15.51 -0.39 16.18
C THR A 92 -15.01 -1.81 16.41
N GLY A 93 -13.72 -2.08 16.15
CA GLY A 93 -13.13 -3.41 16.25
C GLY A 93 -13.66 -4.39 15.20
N THR A 94 -14.02 -3.89 14.02
CA THR A 94 -14.52 -4.72 12.90
C THR A 94 -13.50 -4.82 11.78
N HIS A 95 -13.61 -5.84 10.92
CA HIS A 95 -12.76 -6.04 9.73
C HIS A 95 -11.25 -5.93 9.99
N GLU A 96 -10.78 -6.51 11.10
CA GLU A 96 -9.34 -6.62 11.39
C GLU A 96 -8.60 -7.41 10.30
N ILE A 97 -7.39 -6.96 9.96
CA ILE A 97 -6.48 -7.66 9.05
C ILE A 97 -5.81 -8.82 9.82
N LEU A 98 -6.33 -10.03 9.62
CA LEU A 98 -5.88 -11.23 10.36
C LEU A 98 -4.55 -11.84 9.87
N ILE A 99 -4.07 -11.44 8.69
CA ILE A 99 -2.83 -11.95 8.08
C ILE A 99 -1.90 -10.77 7.72
N PRO A 100 -1.38 -10.04 8.73
CA PRO A 100 -0.60 -8.82 8.49
C PRO A 100 0.73 -9.08 7.78
N TYR A 101 1.29 -10.29 7.87
CA TYR A 101 2.57 -10.65 7.23
C TYR A 101 2.49 -10.96 5.73
N ASN A 102 1.27 -10.98 5.16
CA ASN A 102 1.05 -11.25 3.74
C ASN A 102 -0.20 -10.51 3.26
N TYR A 103 -0.22 -9.20 3.50
CA TYR A 103 -1.33 -8.32 3.13
C TYR A 103 -1.16 -7.81 1.70
N GLN A 104 -2.23 -7.81 0.91
CA GLN A 104 -2.24 -7.19 -0.41
C GLN A 104 -3.06 -5.91 -0.36
N ASN A 105 -2.51 -4.80 -0.88
CA ASN A 105 -3.24 -3.55 -0.94
C ASN A 105 -4.48 -3.66 -1.86
N ILE A 106 -5.57 -2.99 -1.47
CA ILE A 106 -6.84 -2.96 -2.20
C ILE A 106 -6.98 -1.70 -3.08
N SER A 107 -6.13 -0.70 -2.82
CA SER A 107 -6.06 0.54 -3.59
C SER A 107 -4.65 1.12 -3.54
N TYR A 108 -4.37 2.11 -4.39
CA TYR A 108 -3.12 2.84 -4.36
C TYR A 108 -3.39 4.32 -4.70
N PRO A 109 -3.06 5.28 -3.80
CA PRO A 109 -2.40 5.10 -2.50
C PRO A 109 -3.33 4.46 -1.45
N GLN A 110 -2.74 3.83 -0.43
CA GLN A 110 -3.47 3.24 0.70
C GLN A 110 -2.72 3.47 2.01
N THR A 111 -3.47 3.77 3.07
CA THR A 111 -2.97 3.93 4.44
C THR A 111 -3.47 2.78 5.30
N ILE A 112 -2.63 2.27 6.19
CA ILE A 112 -2.97 1.25 7.19
C ILE A 112 -2.93 1.89 8.58
N TYR A 113 -3.88 1.51 9.42
CA TYR A 113 -4.00 1.96 10.80
C TYR A 113 -3.69 0.82 11.76
N LEU A 114 -2.97 1.13 12.84
CA LEU A 114 -2.64 0.21 13.90
C LEU A 114 -3.33 0.66 15.18
N LYS A 115 -3.87 -0.31 15.91
CA LYS A 115 -4.33 -0.13 17.28
C LYS A 115 -3.31 -0.76 18.21
N LEU A 116 -2.61 0.09 18.94
CA LEU A 116 -1.56 -0.28 19.88
C LEU A 116 -2.15 -0.33 21.28
N THR A 117 -2.57 -1.51 21.72
CA THR A 117 -3.19 -1.68 23.05
C THR A 117 -2.11 -1.63 24.12
N ASN A 118 -2.32 -0.85 25.18
CA ASN A 118 -1.43 -0.75 26.35
C ASN A 118 -2.20 -1.12 27.64
N SER A 119 -1.58 -0.96 28.82
CA SER A 119 -2.21 -1.33 30.10
C SER A 119 -3.42 -0.46 30.48
N GLU A 120 -3.60 0.70 29.85
CA GLU A 120 -4.63 1.67 30.21
C GLU A 120 -5.73 1.79 29.15
N CYS A 121 -5.35 1.79 27.86
CA CYS A 121 -6.25 1.97 26.73
C CYS A 121 -5.57 1.45 25.43
N TYR A 122 -5.60 2.25 24.37
CA TYR A 122 -4.84 2.04 23.15
C TYR A 122 -4.42 3.37 22.54
N GLU A 123 -3.33 3.34 21.80
CA GLU A 123 -2.92 4.42 20.90
C GLU A 123 -3.20 4.01 19.45
N ILE A 124 -3.30 5.01 18.58
CA ILE A 124 -3.48 4.79 17.15
C ILE A 124 -2.22 5.23 16.44
N ALA A 125 -1.72 4.37 15.56
CA ALA A 125 -0.67 4.72 14.62
C ALA A 125 -1.13 4.48 13.18
N GLN A 126 -0.42 5.06 12.21
CA GLN A 126 -0.70 4.86 10.79
C GLN A 126 0.58 4.87 9.96
N PHE A 127 0.54 4.23 8.80
CA PHE A 127 1.58 4.36 7.75
C PHE A 127 0.99 4.14 6.37
N ASP A 128 1.69 4.64 5.35
CA ASP A 128 1.30 4.48 3.96
C ASP A 128 1.95 3.24 3.33
N LEU A 129 1.20 2.59 2.44
CA LEU A 129 1.69 1.55 1.53
C LEU A 129 2.12 2.20 0.22
N LEU A 130 3.41 2.09 -0.07
CA LEU A 130 4.03 2.63 -1.28
C LEU A 130 4.46 1.49 -2.21
N ILE A 131 4.43 1.78 -3.50
CA ILE A 131 4.79 0.82 -4.55
C ILE A 131 5.92 1.42 -5.38
N GLU A 132 6.93 0.59 -5.67
CA GLU A 132 7.97 0.91 -6.62
C GLU A 132 7.99 -0.03 -7.82
N LYS A 133 8.41 0.50 -8.97
CA LYS A 133 8.44 -0.25 -10.23
C LYS A 133 9.68 -1.13 -10.31
N CYS A 134 9.67 -2.33 -9.76
CA CYS A 134 10.85 -3.19 -9.78
C CYS A 134 11.28 -3.65 -11.20
N PRO A 135 12.56 -3.97 -11.42
CA PRO A 135 13.04 -4.41 -12.73
C PRO A 135 12.29 -5.67 -13.23
N PRO A 136 11.90 -5.72 -14.52
CA PRO A 136 11.15 -6.85 -15.04
C PRO A 136 12.02 -8.10 -15.19
N LEU A 137 11.43 -9.28 -15.03
CA LEU A 137 12.10 -10.56 -15.21
C LEU A 137 12.02 -11.01 -16.67
N VAL A 138 13.17 -10.99 -17.36
CA VAL A 138 13.27 -11.38 -18.76
C VAL A 138 13.57 -12.88 -18.87
N PRO A 139 12.70 -13.70 -19.49
CA PRO A 139 12.96 -15.12 -19.66
C PRO A 139 14.08 -15.38 -20.67
N GLN A 140 14.77 -16.50 -20.53
CA GLN A 140 15.87 -16.90 -21.42
C GLN A 140 15.38 -17.60 -22.70
N GLY A 141 14.10 -17.98 -22.76
CA GLY A 141 13.52 -18.57 -23.96
C GLY A 141 12.00 -18.64 -23.92
N PHE A 142 11.42 -18.92 -25.08
CA PHE A 142 9.98 -19.10 -25.27
C PHE A 142 9.72 -20.01 -26.48
N SER A 143 8.51 -20.58 -26.56
CA SER A 143 8.12 -21.62 -27.52
C SER A 143 6.80 -21.28 -28.20
N PRO A 144 6.79 -20.49 -29.28
CA PRO A 144 5.57 -20.22 -30.08
C PRO A 144 5.14 -21.47 -30.86
N ASN A 145 4.53 -22.44 -30.17
CA ASN A 145 4.01 -23.71 -30.70
C ASN A 145 2.47 -23.83 -30.56
N ASP A 146 1.81 -22.79 -30.05
CA ASP A 146 0.36 -22.68 -29.86
C ASP A 146 -0.19 -23.70 -28.85
N ASP A 147 0.60 -24.11 -27.85
CA ASP A 147 0.17 -25.00 -26.76
C ASP A 147 -0.42 -24.27 -25.53
N GLY A 148 -0.42 -22.93 -25.56
CA GLY A 148 -0.89 -22.05 -24.50
C GLY A 148 0.19 -21.62 -23.51
N TYR A 149 1.40 -22.21 -23.57
CA TYR A 149 2.50 -21.96 -22.64
C TYR A 149 3.69 -21.32 -23.36
N ASN A 150 4.12 -20.15 -22.89
CA ASN A 150 5.30 -19.43 -23.44
C ASN A 150 5.22 -19.19 -24.96
N ASP A 151 4.02 -19.01 -25.51
CA ASP A 151 3.79 -18.80 -26.96
C ASP A 151 4.30 -17.46 -27.50
N TRP A 152 4.76 -16.59 -26.61
CA TRP A 152 5.30 -15.29 -26.94
C TRP A 152 6.34 -14.90 -25.90
N PHE A 153 7.15 -13.91 -26.23
CA PHE A 153 8.21 -13.42 -25.33
C PHE A 153 7.60 -12.61 -24.18
N ASN A 154 7.06 -13.34 -23.20
CA ASN A 154 6.37 -12.81 -22.03
C ASN A 154 7.37 -12.43 -20.93
N ILE A 155 7.71 -11.15 -20.89
CA ILE A 155 8.57 -10.57 -19.85
C ILE A 155 7.69 -10.21 -18.66
N GLN A 156 7.94 -10.81 -17.49
CA GLN A 156 7.13 -10.59 -16.29
C GLN A 156 7.33 -9.17 -15.77
N GLY A 157 6.23 -8.52 -15.37
CA GLY A 157 6.22 -7.12 -14.92
C GLY A 157 6.37 -6.10 -16.05
N LEU A 158 6.45 -6.51 -17.32
CA LEU A 158 6.65 -5.54 -18.42
C LEU A 158 5.34 -4.91 -18.91
N TYR A 159 4.28 -5.70 -19.03
CA TYR A 159 3.06 -5.34 -19.78
C TYR A 159 1.94 -4.72 -18.92
N ASP A 160 2.17 -4.69 -17.61
CA ASP A 160 1.30 -4.19 -16.54
C ASP A 160 1.94 -3.02 -15.79
N ILE A 161 3.26 -3.04 -15.57
CA ILE A 161 3.98 -1.99 -14.79
C ILE A 161 4.64 -0.94 -15.72
N PHE A 162 5.31 -1.41 -16.78
CA PHE A 162 6.04 -0.57 -17.73
C PHE A 162 5.30 -0.45 -19.07
N THR A 163 4.02 -0.06 -19.03
CA THR A 163 3.15 -0.03 -20.22
C THR A 163 3.63 0.90 -21.35
N ASN A 164 4.51 1.86 -21.06
CA ASN A 164 5.12 2.74 -22.08
C ASN A 164 6.42 2.18 -22.67
N HIS A 165 6.77 0.92 -22.40
CA HIS A 165 8.02 0.32 -22.86
C HIS A 165 8.12 0.21 -24.40
N LYS A 166 9.36 0.05 -24.87
CA LYS A 166 9.70 -0.26 -26.26
C LYS A 166 10.65 -1.45 -26.32
N LEU A 167 10.25 -2.49 -27.05
CA LEU A 167 11.02 -3.72 -27.23
C LEU A 167 11.58 -3.78 -28.65
N LEU A 168 12.90 -3.90 -28.78
CA LEU A 168 13.59 -4.13 -30.04
C LEU A 168 14.22 -5.52 -30.05
N ILE A 169 14.02 -6.29 -31.12
CA ILE A 169 14.64 -7.61 -31.30
C ILE A 169 15.51 -7.61 -32.54
N TYR A 170 16.71 -8.16 -32.39
CA TYR A 170 17.73 -8.27 -33.40
C TYR A 170 18.07 -9.75 -33.66
N ASN A 171 18.40 -10.06 -34.91
CA ASN A 171 18.99 -11.35 -35.24
C ASN A 171 20.49 -11.39 -34.85
N ARG A 172 21.13 -12.55 -35.01
CA ARG A 172 22.57 -12.75 -34.74
C ARG A 172 23.53 -11.86 -35.55
N TYR A 173 23.04 -11.20 -36.60
CA TYR A 173 23.81 -10.30 -37.45
C TYR A 173 23.60 -8.82 -37.08
N GLY A 174 22.85 -8.53 -36.00
CA GLY A 174 22.55 -7.16 -35.58
C GLY A 174 21.47 -6.46 -36.42
N THR A 175 20.74 -7.20 -37.27
CA THR A 175 19.61 -6.62 -38.01
C THR A 175 18.37 -6.56 -37.13
N LEU A 176 17.72 -5.40 -37.06
CA LEU A 176 16.42 -5.25 -36.39
C LEU A 176 15.35 -6.04 -37.14
N ILE A 177 14.73 -7.00 -36.47
CA ILE A 177 13.70 -7.88 -37.03
C ILE A 177 12.32 -7.66 -36.41
N PHE A 178 12.26 -7.10 -35.20
CA PHE A 178 11.00 -6.79 -34.55
C PHE A 178 11.12 -5.53 -33.68
N GLU A 179 10.06 -4.73 -33.71
CA GLU A 179 9.84 -3.59 -32.82
C GLU A 179 8.43 -3.68 -32.24
N GLY A 180 8.33 -3.66 -30.91
CA GLY A 180 7.09 -3.83 -30.16
C GLY A 180 6.97 -2.89 -28.97
N ASN A 181 5.81 -2.97 -28.34
CA ASN A 181 5.35 -2.19 -27.19
C ASN A 181 4.21 -2.97 -26.50
N ASN A 182 3.45 -2.32 -25.61
CA ASN A 182 2.36 -2.97 -24.88
C ASN A 182 1.30 -3.64 -25.78
N ASP A 183 1.00 -3.04 -26.93
CA ASP A 183 -0.01 -3.54 -27.88
C ASP A 183 0.57 -4.57 -28.86
N LYS A 184 1.90 -4.58 -29.02
CA LYS A 184 2.62 -5.39 -30.02
C LYS A 184 3.62 -6.29 -29.31
N LYS A 185 3.10 -7.41 -28.82
CA LYS A 185 3.87 -8.51 -28.23
C LYS A 185 4.62 -9.30 -29.30
N TRP A 186 5.73 -9.92 -28.93
CA TRP A 186 6.56 -10.69 -29.86
C TRP A 186 6.26 -12.19 -29.81
N TYR A 187 5.57 -12.69 -30.84
CA TYR A 187 5.21 -14.10 -31.02
C TYR A 187 6.25 -14.87 -31.87
N GLY A 188 7.52 -14.45 -31.87
CA GLY A 188 8.54 -15.06 -32.71
C GLY A 188 8.35 -14.81 -34.21
N ARG A 189 7.72 -13.68 -34.58
CA ARG A 189 7.51 -13.24 -35.97
C ARG A 189 8.20 -11.90 -36.20
N ALA A 190 8.71 -11.68 -37.41
CA ALA A 190 9.32 -10.39 -37.77
C ALA A 190 8.25 -9.36 -38.14
N ASN A 191 8.46 -8.09 -37.77
CA ASN A 191 7.69 -6.94 -38.28
C ASN A 191 8.59 -5.79 -38.78
N ARG A 192 9.90 -6.04 -38.86
CA ARG A 192 10.93 -5.18 -39.43
C ARG A 192 11.84 -6.03 -40.34
N GLY A 193 12.67 -5.36 -41.13
CA GLY A 193 13.59 -5.99 -42.08
C GLY A 193 12.99 -6.25 -43.47
N LEU A 194 13.86 -6.39 -44.47
CA LEU A 194 13.49 -6.62 -45.87
C LEU A 194 12.71 -7.94 -46.02
N ASN A 195 11.52 -7.89 -46.65
CA ASN A 195 10.71 -9.03 -47.09
C ASN A 195 10.26 -10.04 -46.01
N ASN A 196 10.33 -9.68 -44.72
CA ASN A 196 10.04 -10.59 -43.58
C ASN A 196 8.85 -10.16 -42.71
N LEU A 197 8.00 -9.24 -43.19
CA LEU A 197 6.79 -8.82 -42.49
C LEU A 197 5.88 -10.03 -42.18
N ASN A 198 5.59 -10.21 -40.90
CA ASN A 198 4.77 -11.26 -40.29
C ASN A 198 5.25 -12.72 -40.51
N LYS A 199 6.47 -12.92 -40.99
CA LYS A 199 7.01 -14.27 -41.20
C LYS A 199 7.47 -14.89 -39.88
N PRO A 200 7.19 -16.19 -39.67
CA PRO A 200 7.74 -16.94 -38.56
C PRO A 200 9.27 -16.95 -38.64
N LEU A 201 9.92 -16.60 -37.54
CA LEU A 201 11.36 -16.60 -37.45
C LEU A 201 11.89 -18.03 -37.21
N PRO A 202 13.09 -18.38 -37.69
CA PRO A 202 13.71 -19.68 -37.42
C PRO A 202 14.08 -19.83 -35.94
N VAL A 203 14.17 -21.08 -35.49
CA VAL A 203 14.70 -21.44 -34.16
C VAL A 203 16.11 -20.90 -34.00
N GLY A 204 16.40 -20.35 -32.83
CA GLY A 204 17.72 -19.84 -32.51
C GLY A 204 17.71 -18.69 -31.50
N THR A 205 18.91 -18.17 -31.24
CA THR A 205 19.13 -17.06 -30.33
C THR A 205 18.90 -15.72 -31.03
N TYR A 206 18.11 -14.87 -30.38
CA TYR A 206 17.86 -13.49 -30.74
C TYR A 206 18.36 -12.58 -29.63
N TYR A 207 18.61 -11.33 -29.96
CA TYR A 207 19.08 -10.32 -29.03
C TYR A 207 18.01 -9.26 -28.86
N TYR A 208 17.82 -8.77 -27.64
CA TYR A 208 16.85 -7.70 -27.39
C TYR A 208 17.53 -6.45 -26.84
N VAL A 209 16.91 -5.31 -27.13
CA VAL A 209 17.12 -4.06 -26.40
C VAL A 209 15.75 -3.58 -25.93
N LEU A 210 15.60 -3.45 -24.61
CA LEU A 210 14.35 -3.12 -23.95
C LEU A 210 14.48 -1.76 -23.26
N TYR A 211 13.69 -0.79 -23.73
CA TYR A 211 13.55 0.51 -23.12
C TYR A 211 12.30 0.51 -22.26
N LEU A 212 12.46 0.57 -20.93
CA LEU A 212 11.32 0.62 -20.00
C LEU A 212 10.61 1.98 -20.00
N ASN A 213 11.28 3.03 -20.49
CA ASN A 213 10.77 4.41 -20.56
C ASN A 213 10.21 4.90 -19.21
N SER A 214 10.87 4.53 -18.11
CA SER A 214 10.55 4.95 -16.75
C SER A 214 11.76 5.65 -16.13
N PRO A 215 11.57 6.69 -15.30
CA PRO A 215 12.67 7.34 -14.58
C PRO A 215 13.52 6.33 -13.80
N GLY A 216 14.84 6.52 -13.78
CA GLY A 216 15.78 5.64 -13.06
C GLY A 216 16.21 4.39 -13.83
N TYR A 217 15.56 4.02 -14.93
CA TYR A 217 15.90 2.82 -15.70
C TYR A 217 16.75 3.11 -16.94
N LYS A 218 17.87 2.39 -17.06
CA LYS A 218 18.66 2.31 -18.30
C LYS A 218 18.10 1.23 -19.23
N PRO A 219 18.33 1.31 -20.55
CA PRO A 219 17.94 0.25 -21.47
C PRO A 219 18.57 -1.09 -21.07
N LEU A 220 17.75 -2.14 -21.02
CA LEU A 220 18.19 -3.50 -20.77
C LEU A 220 18.55 -4.16 -22.10
N ALA A 221 19.62 -4.93 -22.14
CA ALA A 221 20.01 -5.69 -23.33
C ALA A 221 20.40 -7.10 -22.93
N GLY A 222 20.05 -8.05 -23.79
CA GLY A 222 20.31 -9.47 -23.53
C GLY A 222 19.95 -10.33 -24.72
N TRP A 223 19.81 -11.62 -24.45
CA TRP A 223 19.44 -12.61 -25.45
C TRP A 223 18.22 -13.41 -25.00
N VAL A 224 17.55 -14.02 -25.97
CA VAL A 224 16.42 -14.92 -25.77
C VAL A 224 16.46 -16.01 -26.83
N TYR A 225 16.20 -17.26 -26.43
CA TYR A 225 16.13 -18.41 -27.30
C TYR A 225 14.69 -18.66 -27.76
N LEU A 226 14.47 -18.67 -29.08
CA LEU A 226 13.20 -19.06 -29.68
C LEU A 226 13.28 -20.55 -30.03
N ASN A 227 12.41 -21.35 -29.43
CA ASN A 227 12.22 -22.77 -29.74
C ASN A 227 10.85 -23.02 -30.37
N ARG A 228 10.62 -24.14 -31.06
CA ARG A 228 9.27 -24.57 -31.48
C ARG A 228 9.08 -26.04 -31.23
#